data_AF-A0A2A4QQI8-F1
#
_entry.id   AF-A0A2A4QQI8-F1
#
_cell.length_a   1.000
_cell.length_b   1.000
_cell.length_c   1.000
_cell.angle_alpha   90.00
_cell.angle_beta   90.00
_cell.angle_gamma   90.00
#
_symmetry.space_group_name_H-M   'P 1'
#
loop_
_entity.id
_entity.type
_entity.pdbx_description
1 polymer ?
#
loop_
_entity_poly.entity_id
_entity_poly.type
_entity_poly.pdbx_seq_one_letter_code
_entity_poly.pdbx_strand_id
1 'polypeptide(L)'
;FDAVLAMYHDQGLIPFKSLSFSNGTNFTAGLNVIRTSPDHGVAYDIAGKNKAEESSFRQAIYVACDIHKNRLFSEEINENPLEEYNPSQKVQLITILDVVEHLPHPHRDFKKMHEILDDNGSIVLVTPNIESTQRKLFGRKWFQFKPREHISYFSPHTLGMLAEKNGFKIIKTFSSGQYADLGFINHRLHRYEFTILASVFEKFMRVLGLKDTSWYINTGSILTVLQKA
;
A
#
# COMPACT_ATOMS: atom_id res chain seq x y z
N PHE A 1 14.86 10.77 -3.52
CA PHE A 1 13.46 11.21 -3.37
C PHE A 1 12.59 10.29 -4.21
N ASP A 2 11.44 9.85 -3.70
CA ASP A 2 10.48 9.07 -4.49
C ASP A 2 9.54 9.96 -5.32
N ALA A 3 9.40 11.23 -4.93
CA ALA A 3 8.67 12.27 -5.65
C ALA A 3 9.26 13.67 -5.38
N VAL A 4 9.02 14.61 -6.30
CA VAL A 4 9.36 16.03 -6.15
C VAL A 4 8.11 16.84 -6.40
N LEU A 5 7.76 17.72 -5.46
CA LEU A 5 6.66 18.68 -5.61
C LEU A 5 7.24 20.02 -6.02
N ALA A 6 6.81 20.52 -7.18
CA ALA A 6 7.11 21.88 -7.64
C ALA A 6 5.86 22.74 -7.55
N MET A 7 6.00 23.99 -7.07
CA MET A 7 4.89 24.93 -6.97
C MET A 7 4.39 25.39 -8.34
N TYR A 8 5.29 25.45 -9.32
CA TYR A 8 4.99 25.87 -10.69
C TYR A 8 5.43 24.83 -11.71
N HIS A 9 4.67 24.73 -12.81
CA HIS A 9 4.92 23.80 -13.90
C HIS A 9 6.36 23.89 -14.42
N ASP A 10 6.83 25.09 -14.75
CA ASP A 10 8.15 25.26 -15.38
C ASP A 10 9.31 24.96 -14.42
N GLN A 11 9.12 25.17 -13.11
CA GLN A 11 10.10 24.81 -12.08
C GLN A 11 10.32 23.30 -12.02
N GLY A 12 9.26 22.50 -12.19
CA GLY A 12 9.35 21.05 -12.22
C GLY A 12 9.78 20.51 -13.59
N LEU A 13 9.29 21.12 -14.67
CA LEU A 13 9.45 20.57 -16.02
C LEU A 13 10.88 20.72 -16.56
N ILE A 14 11.54 21.86 -16.29
CA ILE A 14 12.93 22.10 -16.74
C ILE A 14 13.88 21.02 -16.22
N PRO A 15 14.01 20.78 -14.89
CA PRO A 15 14.91 19.74 -14.38
C PRO A 15 14.45 18.34 -14.77
N PHE A 16 13.14 18.08 -14.85
CA PHE A 16 12.62 16.79 -15.31
C PHE A 16 13.12 16.46 -16.72
N LYS A 17 12.94 17.36 -17.69
CA LYS A 17 13.36 17.14 -19.07
C LYS A 17 14.87 17.02 -19.23
N SER A 18 15.65 17.74 -18.40
CA SER A 18 17.11 17.62 -18.36
C SER A 18 17.60 16.29 -17.80
N LEU A 19 16.76 15.56 -17.05
CA LEU A 19 17.10 14.25 -16.47
C LEU A 19 16.47 13.08 -17.23
N SER A 20 15.32 13.28 -17.86
CA SER A 20 14.52 12.19 -18.43
C SER A 20 14.92 11.76 -19.83
N PHE A 21 15.82 12.49 -20.52
CA PHE A 21 16.41 12.21 -21.84
C PHE A 21 15.67 11.12 -22.64
N SER A 22 14.44 11.39 -23.11
CA SER A 22 13.55 10.55 -23.94
C SER A 22 12.63 9.51 -23.27
N ASN A 23 12.72 9.27 -21.96
CA ASN A 23 11.88 8.29 -21.25
C ASN A 23 10.83 8.93 -20.34
N GLY A 24 10.77 10.25 -20.28
CA GLY A 24 9.78 10.96 -19.48
C GLY A 24 8.39 10.90 -20.09
N THR A 25 7.36 10.95 -19.26
CA THR A 25 5.96 11.09 -19.67
C THR A 25 5.28 12.10 -18.77
N ASN A 26 4.45 12.96 -19.37
CA ASN A 26 3.58 13.84 -18.62
C ASN A 26 2.16 13.25 -18.62
N PHE A 27 1.44 13.44 -17.52
CA PHE A 27 0.00 13.18 -17.48
C PHE A 27 -0.69 14.29 -16.69
N THR A 28 -2.00 14.44 -16.89
CA THR A 28 -2.82 15.37 -16.11
C THR A 28 -3.78 14.60 -15.22
N ALA A 29 -3.54 14.66 -13.91
CA ALA A 29 -4.42 14.08 -12.91
C ALA A 29 -5.73 14.88 -12.79
N GLY A 30 -6.80 14.21 -12.32
CA GLY A 30 -8.09 14.86 -12.00
C GLY A 30 -9.03 15.12 -13.17
N LEU A 31 -8.63 14.85 -14.42
CA LEU A 31 -9.53 14.97 -15.58
C LEU A 31 -10.39 13.71 -15.76
N ASN A 32 -11.60 13.87 -16.31
CA ASN A 32 -12.46 12.73 -16.68
C ASN A 32 -11.87 11.92 -17.84
N VAL A 33 -11.11 12.56 -18.72
CA VAL A 33 -10.38 11.90 -19.81
C VAL A 33 -8.93 11.61 -19.43
N ILE A 34 -8.36 10.55 -19.98
CA ILE A 34 -6.93 10.25 -19.80
C ILE A 34 -6.14 11.14 -20.76
N ARG A 35 -5.27 11.98 -20.21
CA ARG A 35 -4.37 12.84 -20.98
C ARG A 35 -2.93 12.56 -20.59
N THR A 36 -2.19 11.93 -21.50
CA THR A 36 -0.73 11.73 -21.41
C THR A 36 -0.04 12.41 -22.58
N SER A 37 1.26 12.72 -22.44
CA SER A 37 2.07 13.23 -23.54
C SER A 37 3.53 12.82 -23.40
N PRO A 38 4.27 12.70 -24.52
CA PRO A 38 5.72 12.51 -24.50
C PRO A 38 6.44 13.71 -23.86
N ASP A 39 7.72 13.53 -23.51
CA ASP A 39 8.57 14.55 -22.91
C ASP A 39 9.27 15.47 -23.92
N HIS A 40 9.32 15.08 -25.20
CA HIS A 40 9.95 15.84 -26.28
C HIS A 40 8.97 16.78 -27.02
N GLY A 41 9.56 17.74 -27.76
CA GLY A 41 8.83 18.65 -28.65
C GLY A 41 8.63 18.08 -30.05
N VAL A 42 8.24 18.96 -31.00
CA VAL A 42 7.79 18.60 -32.36
C VAL A 42 8.94 18.19 -33.32
N ALA A 43 10.20 18.40 -32.95
CA ALA A 43 11.40 17.92 -33.68
C ALA A 43 11.37 18.16 -35.21
N TYR A 44 11.12 19.40 -35.63
CA TYR A 44 10.97 19.78 -37.04
C TYR A 44 12.21 19.48 -37.90
N ASP A 45 13.40 19.55 -37.31
CA ASP A 45 14.68 19.30 -37.96
C ASP A 45 14.86 17.86 -38.46
N ILE A 46 14.10 16.90 -37.92
CA ILE A 46 14.12 15.49 -38.32
C ILE A 46 12.86 15.03 -39.07
N ALA A 47 11.91 15.93 -39.32
CA ALA A 47 10.68 15.62 -40.05
C ALA A 47 10.99 15.03 -41.44
N GLY A 48 10.34 13.92 -41.79
CA GLY A 48 10.54 13.22 -43.07
C GLY A 48 11.88 12.47 -43.20
N LYS A 49 12.75 12.48 -42.18
CA LYS A 49 14.07 11.81 -42.24
C LYS A 49 14.07 10.38 -41.70
N ASN A 50 12.93 9.90 -41.17
CA ASN A 50 12.79 8.60 -40.51
C ASN A 50 13.82 8.37 -39.38
N LYS A 51 14.06 9.41 -38.57
CA LYS A 51 15.02 9.43 -37.44
C LYS A 51 14.37 9.69 -36.08
N ALA A 52 13.04 9.77 -36.02
CA ALA A 52 12.33 10.02 -34.78
C ALA A 52 12.42 8.81 -33.86
N GLU A 53 12.66 9.06 -32.58
CA GLU A 53 12.63 8.03 -31.55
C GLU A 53 11.24 7.98 -30.92
N GLU A 54 10.64 6.79 -30.85
CA GLU A 54 9.27 6.59 -30.38
C GLU A 54 9.15 6.24 -28.89
N SER A 55 10.26 6.14 -28.16
CA SER A 55 10.32 5.64 -26.78
C SER A 55 9.40 6.41 -25.82
N SER A 56 9.50 7.74 -25.79
CA SER A 56 8.66 8.60 -24.94
C SER A 56 7.17 8.49 -25.30
N PHE A 57 6.86 8.42 -26.59
CA PHE A 57 5.48 8.27 -27.06
C PHE A 57 4.90 6.91 -26.64
N ARG A 58 5.70 5.83 -26.76
CA ARG A 58 5.32 4.51 -26.27
C ARG A 58 5.07 4.51 -24.76
N GLN A 59 5.92 5.18 -23.98
CA GLN A 59 5.70 5.34 -22.53
C GLN A 59 4.42 6.11 -22.21
N ALA A 60 4.11 7.17 -22.96
CA ALA A 60 2.87 7.92 -22.80
C ALA A 60 1.62 7.03 -23.02
N ILE A 61 1.68 6.08 -23.96
CA ILE A 61 0.62 5.09 -24.17
C ILE A 61 0.54 4.12 -22.99
N TYR A 62 1.68 3.59 -22.51
CA TYR A 62 1.69 2.67 -21.38
C TYR A 62 1.14 3.30 -20.10
N VAL A 63 1.52 4.54 -19.80
CA VAL A 63 0.96 5.30 -18.68
C VAL A 63 -0.55 5.50 -18.86
N ALA A 64 -1.04 5.74 -20.08
CA ALA A 64 -2.48 5.85 -20.33
C ALA A 64 -3.21 4.52 -20.04
N CYS A 65 -2.64 3.39 -20.47
CA CYS A 65 -3.17 2.06 -20.16
C CYS A 65 -3.17 1.77 -18.65
N ASP A 66 -2.12 2.17 -17.94
CA ASP A 66 -2.02 1.98 -16.48
C ASP A 66 -3.03 2.85 -15.74
N ILE A 67 -3.22 4.11 -16.14
CA ILE A 67 -4.26 4.99 -15.59
C ILE A 67 -5.65 4.38 -15.82
N HIS A 68 -5.92 3.85 -17.02
CA HIS A 68 -7.20 3.22 -17.32
C HIS A 68 -7.47 2.01 -16.42
N LYS A 69 -6.50 1.10 -16.28
CA LYS A 69 -6.61 -0.07 -15.39
C LYS A 69 -6.79 0.35 -13.93
N ASN A 70 -6.09 1.38 -13.47
CA ASN A 70 -6.23 1.88 -12.11
C ASN A 70 -7.62 2.48 -11.86
N ARG A 71 -8.24 3.12 -12.85
CA ARG A 71 -9.63 3.61 -12.73
C ARG A 71 -10.61 2.46 -12.62
N LEU A 72 -10.49 1.44 -13.47
CA LEU A 72 -11.33 0.24 -13.39
C LEU A 72 -11.18 -0.48 -12.03
N PHE A 73 -9.94 -0.65 -11.56
CA PHE A 73 -9.70 -1.21 -10.23
C PHE A 73 -10.31 -0.35 -9.13
N SER A 74 -10.22 0.98 -9.25
CA SER A 74 -10.83 1.90 -8.29
C SER A 74 -12.36 1.81 -8.30
N GLU A 75 -12.98 1.59 -9.46
CA GLU A 75 -14.41 1.35 -9.57
C GLU A 75 -14.77 0.03 -8.88
N GLU A 76 -14.08 -1.06 -9.23
CA GLU A 76 -14.28 -2.41 -8.67
C GLU A 76 -14.26 -2.44 -7.13
N ILE A 77 -13.24 -1.85 -6.50
CA ILE A 77 -13.13 -1.83 -5.04
C ILE A 77 -14.22 -0.97 -4.34
N ASN A 78 -14.94 -0.15 -5.09
CA ASN A 78 -16.01 0.72 -4.58
C ASN A 78 -17.42 0.22 -4.91
N GLU A 79 -17.59 -0.81 -5.74
CA GLU A 79 -18.92 -1.30 -6.16
C GLU A 79 -19.72 -1.93 -5.02
N ASN A 80 -19.07 -2.70 -4.14
CA ASN A 80 -19.75 -3.51 -3.12
C ASN A 80 -19.13 -3.29 -1.73
N PRO A 81 -19.26 -2.10 -1.11
CA PRO A 81 -18.81 -1.91 0.25
C PRO A 81 -19.57 -2.85 1.20
N LEU A 82 -18.87 -3.38 2.22
CA LEU A 82 -19.50 -4.12 3.31
C LEU A 82 -20.63 -3.30 3.94
N GLU A 83 -21.62 -4.00 4.51
CA GLU A 83 -22.85 -3.43 5.07
C GLU A 83 -22.62 -2.15 5.88
N GLU A 84 -23.44 -1.13 5.63
CA GLU A 84 -23.42 0.09 6.42
C GLU A 84 -24.01 -0.16 7.81
N TYR A 85 -23.14 -0.37 8.79
CA TYR A 85 -23.55 -0.43 10.19
C TYR A 85 -23.80 0.98 10.75
N ASN A 86 -25.02 1.25 11.21
CA ASN A 86 -25.40 2.48 11.90
C ASN A 86 -26.04 2.11 13.24
N PRO A 87 -25.25 2.03 14.33
CA PRO A 87 -25.78 1.55 15.59
C PRO A 87 -26.72 2.57 16.24
N SER A 88 -27.72 2.08 16.96
CA SER A 88 -28.61 2.93 17.78
C SER A 88 -27.90 3.48 19.03
N GLN A 89 -26.78 2.89 19.43
CA GLN A 89 -25.98 3.28 20.57
C GLN A 89 -24.50 3.32 20.19
N LYS A 90 -23.75 4.22 20.81
CA LYS A 90 -22.29 4.25 20.65
C LYS A 90 -21.66 2.98 21.21
N VAL A 91 -20.48 2.63 20.69
CA VAL A 91 -19.72 1.45 21.09
C VAL A 91 -18.46 1.83 21.88
N GLN A 92 -18.08 1.01 22.85
CA GLN A 92 -16.89 1.24 23.68
C GLN A 92 -15.60 0.71 23.05
N LEU A 93 -15.71 -0.24 22.12
CA LEU A 93 -14.57 -0.89 21.47
C LEU A 93 -14.85 -1.13 19.99
N ILE A 94 -13.91 -0.71 19.14
CA ILE A 94 -13.87 -1.06 17.71
C ILE A 94 -12.58 -1.84 17.46
N THR A 95 -12.65 -2.95 16.74
CA THR A 95 -11.48 -3.73 16.34
C THR A 95 -11.37 -3.75 14.82
N ILE A 96 -10.22 -3.37 14.28
CA ILE A 96 -9.92 -3.38 12.85
C ILE A 96 -8.59 -4.12 12.62
N LEU A 97 -8.70 -5.44 12.47
CA LEU A 97 -7.56 -6.35 12.39
C LEU A 97 -7.33 -6.76 10.93
N ASP A 98 -6.23 -6.30 10.34
CA ASP A 98 -5.90 -6.52 8.92
C ASP A 98 -7.04 -6.03 8.00
N VAL A 99 -7.55 -4.82 8.27
CA VAL A 99 -8.66 -4.18 7.55
C VAL A 99 -8.26 -2.85 6.93
N VAL A 100 -7.52 -2.01 7.67
CA VAL A 100 -7.29 -0.61 7.29
C VAL A 100 -6.54 -0.46 5.97
N GLU A 101 -5.65 -1.41 5.65
CA GLU A 101 -4.90 -1.52 4.40
C GLU A 101 -5.77 -1.83 3.18
N HIS A 102 -7.00 -2.30 3.41
CA HIS A 102 -7.99 -2.65 2.40
C HIS A 102 -9.04 -1.55 2.19
N LEU A 103 -9.11 -0.55 3.07
CA LEU A 103 -10.14 0.50 3.01
C LEU A 103 -9.88 1.48 1.85
N PRO A 104 -10.80 1.64 0.89
CA PRO A 104 -10.64 2.60 -0.21
C PRO A 104 -10.68 4.06 0.26
N HIS A 105 -11.36 4.32 1.37
CA HIS A 105 -11.63 5.67 1.86
C HIS A 105 -11.35 5.83 3.35
N PRO A 106 -10.10 5.61 3.81
CA PRO A 106 -9.77 5.51 5.23
C PRO A 106 -10.14 6.77 6.04
N HIS A 107 -10.11 7.97 5.44
CA HIS A 107 -10.59 9.18 6.11
C HIS A 107 -12.11 9.14 6.41
N ARG A 108 -12.92 8.71 5.44
CA ARG A 108 -14.37 8.56 5.63
C ARG A 108 -14.66 7.53 6.70
N ASP A 109 -13.95 6.40 6.64
CA ASP A 109 -14.18 5.28 7.55
C ASP A 109 -13.73 5.61 8.98
N PHE A 110 -12.61 6.32 9.16
CA PHE A 110 -12.18 6.83 10.47
C PHE A 110 -13.15 7.86 11.04
N LYS A 111 -13.69 8.75 10.20
CA LYS A 111 -14.72 9.69 10.65
C LYS A 111 -15.98 8.97 11.14
N LYS A 112 -16.43 7.94 10.42
CA LYS A 112 -17.55 7.09 10.86
C LYS A 112 -17.24 6.39 12.19
N MET A 113 -16.03 5.82 12.33
CA MET A 113 -15.58 5.23 13.60
C MET A 113 -15.61 6.25 14.73
N HIS A 114 -15.20 7.50 14.49
CA HIS A 114 -15.25 8.57 15.49
C HIS A 114 -16.69 8.89 15.92
N GLU A 115 -17.65 8.87 15.00
CA GLU A 115 -19.06 9.13 15.27
C GLU A 115 -19.71 8.03 16.12
N ILE A 116 -19.42 6.77 15.82
CA ILE A 116 -20.03 5.61 16.52
C ILE A 116 -19.30 5.21 17.80
N LEU A 117 -18.05 5.63 18.00
CA LEU A 117 -17.28 5.32 19.21
C LEU A 117 -17.74 6.20 20.37
N ASP A 118 -17.79 5.64 21.57
CA ASP A 118 -17.93 6.38 22.82
C ASP A 118 -16.73 7.32 23.06
N ASP A 119 -16.94 8.35 23.89
CA ASP A 119 -15.91 9.34 24.15
C ASP A 119 -14.73 8.77 24.95
N ASN A 120 -14.98 7.72 25.74
CA ASN A 120 -13.97 6.90 26.42
C ASN A 120 -13.68 5.58 25.69
N GLY A 121 -14.25 5.39 24.49
CA GLY A 121 -14.07 4.17 23.72
C GLY A 121 -12.68 4.08 23.10
N SER A 122 -12.28 2.86 22.72
CA SER A 122 -10.98 2.61 22.09
C SER A 122 -11.13 1.90 20.74
N ILE A 123 -10.17 2.15 19.85
CA ILE A 123 -10.00 1.38 18.62
C ILE A 123 -8.72 0.56 18.75
N VAL A 124 -8.81 -0.74 18.48
CA VAL A 124 -7.64 -1.63 18.37
C VAL A 124 -7.44 -1.96 16.91
N LEU A 125 -6.31 -1.52 16.36
CA LEU A 125 -5.98 -1.64 14.95
C LEU A 125 -4.75 -2.52 14.77
N VAL A 126 -4.81 -3.48 13.85
CA VAL A 126 -3.64 -4.23 13.39
C VAL A 126 -3.48 -4.05 11.88
N THR A 127 -2.26 -3.76 11.44
CA THR A 127 -1.92 -3.58 10.02
C THR A 127 -0.46 -3.96 9.77
N PRO A 128 -0.09 -4.42 8.56
CA PRO A 128 1.29 -4.52 8.11
C PRO A 128 2.04 -3.20 8.27
N ASN A 129 3.29 -3.25 8.73
CA ASN A 129 4.13 -2.06 8.87
C ASN A 129 5.16 -1.97 7.74
N ILE A 130 5.05 -0.93 6.90
CA ILE A 130 5.96 -0.68 5.77
C ILE A 130 7.40 -0.31 6.21
N GLU A 131 7.61 0.02 7.49
CA GLU A 131 8.93 0.26 8.09
C GLU A 131 9.49 -0.98 8.82
N SER A 132 8.79 -2.11 8.78
CA SER A 132 9.22 -3.35 9.43
C SER A 132 10.56 -3.87 8.90
N THR A 133 11.31 -4.56 9.76
CA THR A 133 12.57 -5.22 9.38
C THR A 133 12.38 -6.21 8.24
N GLN A 134 11.24 -6.91 8.19
CA GLN A 134 10.91 -7.81 7.09
C GLN A 134 10.76 -7.07 5.76
N ARG A 135 10.05 -5.95 5.73
CA ARG A 135 9.98 -5.11 4.52
C ARG A 135 11.38 -4.67 4.10
N LYS A 136 12.20 -4.19 5.05
CA LYS A 136 13.56 -3.70 4.76
C LYS A 136 14.46 -4.79 4.19
N LEU A 137 14.33 -6.04 4.68
CA LEU A 137 15.12 -7.17 4.23
C LEU A 137 14.65 -7.74 2.88
N PHE A 138 13.35 -7.86 2.67
CA PHE A 138 12.78 -8.55 1.50
C PHE A 138 12.30 -7.62 0.38
N GLY A 139 12.23 -6.30 0.63
CA GLY A 139 11.85 -5.30 -0.35
C GLY A 139 10.54 -5.67 -1.08
N ARG A 140 10.60 -5.79 -2.40
CA ARG A 140 9.45 -6.15 -3.26
C ARG A 140 8.93 -7.59 -3.04
N LYS A 141 9.74 -8.47 -2.45
CA LYS A 141 9.34 -9.85 -2.11
C LYS A 141 8.61 -9.94 -0.77
N TRP A 142 8.58 -8.86 0.02
CA TRP A 142 7.88 -8.83 1.31
C TRP A 142 6.45 -9.32 1.15
N PHE A 143 6.05 -10.25 2.00
CA PHE A 143 4.81 -10.99 1.77
C PHE A 143 3.53 -10.17 1.91
N GLN A 144 3.60 -9.07 2.65
CA GLN A 144 2.50 -8.12 2.80
C GLN A 144 2.45 -7.11 1.64
N PHE A 145 3.43 -7.12 0.72
CA PHE A 145 3.35 -6.34 -0.50
C PHE A 145 2.45 -7.04 -1.51
N LYS A 146 1.16 -6.70 -1.46
CA LYS A 146 0.08 -7.28 -2.25
C LYS A 146 -0.77 -6.17 -2.86
N PRO A 147 -0.31 -5.48 -3.91
CA PRO A 147 -0.92 -4.23 -4.38
C PRO A 147 -2.38 -4.33 -4.87
N ARG A 148 -2.87 -5.54 -5.17
CA ARG A 148 -4.28 -5.79 -5.51
C ARG A 148 -5.18 -6.08 -4.30
N GLU A 149 -4.59 -6.42 -3.15
CA GLU A 149 -5.30 -6.69 -1.90
C GLU A 149 -5.11 -5.51 -0.94
N HIS A 150 -3.86 -5.17 -0.64
CA HIS A 150 -3.45 -4.05 0.22
C HIS A 150 -3.26 -2.81 -0.67
N ILE A 151 -4.29 -1.98 -0.72
CA ILE A 151 -4.32 -0.74 -1.50
C ILE A 151 -3.64 0.42 -0.77
N SER A 152 -3.52 0.34 0.56
CA SER A 152 -2.79 1.29 1.40
C SER A 152 -1.72 0.59 2.24
N TYR A 153 -0.61 1.28 2.50
CA TYR A 153 0.48 0.78 3.33
C TYR A 153 0.82 1.82 4.39
N PHE A 154 0.85 1.38 5.65
CA PHE A 154 1.03 2.28 6.78
C PHE A 154 2.38 2.02 7.48
N SER A 155 3.02 3.11 7.88
CA SER A 155 3.96 3.12 8.99
C SER A 155 3.30 3.71 10.25
N PRO A 156 3.89 3.53 11.45
CA PRO A 156 3.37 4.16 12.67
C PRO A 156 3.16 5.67 12.52
N HIS A 157 4.06 6.34 11.79
CA HIS A 157 3.96 7.78 11.55
C HIS A 157 2.77 8.13 10.65
N THR A 158 2.62 7.47 9.49
CA THR A 158 1.51 7.75 8.58
C THR A 158 0.15 7.36 9.16
N LEU A 159 0.11 6.30 9.97
CA LEU A 159 -1.10 5.91 10.69
C LEU A 159 -1.45 6.94 11.77
N GLY A 160 -0.46 7.49 12.46
CA GLY A 160 -0.63 8.60 13.39
C GLY A 160 -1.23 9.82 12.72
N MET A 161 -0.70 10.23 11.56
CA MET A 161 -1.27 11.36 10.80
C MET A 161 -2.72 11.11 10.37
N LEU A 162 -3.06 9.89 9.93
CA LEU A 162 -4.43 9.52 9.61
C LEU A 162 -5.34 9.59 10.85
N ALA A 163 -4.89 9.07 11.99
CA ALA A 163 -5.63 9.09 13.24
C ALA A 163 -5.88 10.54 13.73
N GLU A 164 -4.83 11.35 13.83
CA GLU A 164 -4.87 12.74 14.30
C GLU A 164 -5.81 13.60 13.45
N LYS A 165 -5.71 13.49 12.12
CA LYS A 165 -6.57 14.23 11.19
C LYS A 165 -8.05 13.87 11.31
N ASN A 166 -8.38 12.72 11.90
CA ASN A 166 -9.74 12.27 12.13
C ASN A 166 -10.15 12.31 13.62
N GLY A 167 -9.45 13.09 14.46
CA GLY A 167 -9.84 13.32 15.85
C GLY A 167 -9.47 12.19 16.81
N PHE A 168 -8.45 11.40 16.49
CA PHE A 168 -7.91 10.37 17.37
C PHE A 168 -6.49 10.68 17.82
N LYS A 169 -6.10 10.13 18.97
CA LYS A 169 -4.73 10.07 19.45
C LYS A 169 -4.27 8.63 19.58
N ILE A 170 -2.98 8.40 19.31
CA ILE A 170 -2.35 7.10 19.59
C ILE A 170 -2.06 7.00 21.08
N ILE A 171 -2.63 5.99 21.73
CA ILE A 171 -2.33 5.66 23.13
C ILE A 171 -1.10 4.77 23.20
N LYS A 172 -1.03 3.76 22.32
CA LYS A 172 0.09 2.81 22.30
C LYS A 172 0.22 2.12 20.97
N THR A 173 1.47 1.83 20.59
CA THR A 173 1.79 1.02 19.41
C THR A 173 2.79 -0.06 19.79
N PHE A 174 2.58 -1.27 19.28
CA PHE A 174 3.41 -2.44 19.52
C PHE A 174 3.70 -3.15 18.21
N SER A 175 4.77 -3.94 18.17
CA SER A 175 4.91 -4.95 17.11
C SER A 175 3.92 -6.08 17.35
N SER A 176 3.23 -6.50 16.29
CA SER A 176 2.34 -7.65 16.30
C SER A 176 2.83 -8.74 15.36
N GLY A 177 2.28 -9.93 15.60
CA GLY A 177 2.59 -11.15 14.91
C GLY A 177 1.37 -12.05 14.90
N GLN A 178 1.54 -13.26 14.41
CA GLN A 178 0.47 -14.25 14.41
C GLN A 178 1.03 -15.62 14.75
N TYR A 179 0.15 -16.52 15.18
CA TYR A 179 0.50 -17.92 15.31
C TYR A 179 0.58 -18.53 13.92
N ALA A 180 1.71 -19.15 13.63
CA ALA A 180 1.97 -19.83 12.37
C ALA A 180 2.29 -21.29 12.62
N ASP A 181 1.65 -22.16 11.84
CA ASP A 181 1.98 -23.57 11.76
C ASP A 181 3.18 -23.80 10.82
N LEU A 182 3.61 -25.06 10.75
CA LEU A 182 4.70 -25.47 9.88
C LEU A 182 4.42 -25.15 8.40
N GLY A 183 3.17 -25.30 7.96
CA GLY A 183 2.76 -25.04 6.58
C GLY A 183 2.93 -23.58 6.19
N PHE A 184 2.48 -22.66 7.06
CA PHE A 184 2.64 -21.23 6.89
C PHE A 184 4.12 -20.85 6.82
N ILE A 185 4.94 -21.33 7.75
CA ILE A 185 6.38 -21.02 7.78
C ILE A 185 7.05 -21.53 6.50
N ASN A 186 6.74 -22.76 6.08
CA ASN A 186 7.29 -23.35 4.87
C ASN A 186 6.93 -22.53 3.62
N HIS A 187 5.65 -22.14 3.50
CA HIS A 187 5.18 -21.27 2.42
C HIS A 187 5.93 -19.92 2.39
N ARG A 188 6.23 -19.33 3.57
CA ARG A 188 7.03 -18.09 3.63
C ARG A 188 8.48 -18.30 3.20
N LEU A 189 9.13 -19.38 3.64
CA LEU A 189 10.49 -19.70 3.25
C LEU A 189 10.61 -19.89 1.73
N HIS A 190 9.66 -20.59 1.11
CA HIS A 190 9.61 -20.72 -0.34
C HIS A 190 9.37 -19.38 -1.06
N ARG A 191 8.47 -18.54 -0.55
CA ARG A 191 8.24 -17.19 -1.11
C ARG A 191 9.51 -16.33 -1.09
N TYR A 192 10.35 -16.51 -0.09
CA TYR A 192 11.63 -15.82 0.05
C TYR A 192 12.81 -16.55 -0.60
N GLU A 193 12.55 -17.57 -1.44
CA GLU A 193 13.56 -18.37 -2.17
C GLU A 193 14.50 -19.18 -1.27
N PHE A 194 14.15 -19.39 0.00
CA PHE A 194 14.88 -20.25 0.93
C PHE A 194 14.48 -21.73 0.83
N THR A 195 14.32 -22.26 -0.39
CA THR A 195 13.77 -23.60 -0.66
C THR A 195 14.54 -24.74 0.03
N ILE A 196 15.87 -24.67 0.08
CA ILE A 196 16.71 -25.66 0.76
C ILE A 196 16.45 -25.63 2.27
N LEU A 197 16.45 -24.43 2.86
CA LEU A 197 16.18 -24.24 4.28
C LEU A 197 14.75 -24.69 4.63
N ALA A 198 13.78 -24.40 3.77
CA ALA A 198 12.39 -24.84 3.89
C ALA A 198 12.30 -26.36 4.00
N SER A 199 12.94 -27.09 3.09
CA SER A 199 12.95 -28.55 3.05
C SER A 199 13.65 -29.17 4.27
N VAL A 200 14.78 -28.58 4.71
CA VAL A 200 15.51 -29.04 5.90
C VAL A 200 14.70 -28.79 7.17
N PHE A 201 14.12 -27.59 7.30
CA PHE A 201 13.30 -27.20 8.43
C PHE A 201 12.05 -28.08 8.56
N GLU A 202 11.36 -28.36 7.45
CA GLU A 202 10.19 -29.24 7.44
C GLU A 202 10.55 -30.66 7.88
N LYS A 203 11.64 -31.23 7.36
CA LYS A 203 12.10 -32.58 7.74
C LYS A 203 12.47 -32.63 9.23
N PHE A 204 13.17 -31.61 9.72
CA PHE A 204 13.55 -31.49 11.13
C PHE A 204 12.33 -31.43 12.05
N MET A 205 11.36 -30.56 11.74
CA MET A 205 10.14 -30.42 12.53
C MET A 205 9.29 -31.68 12.55
N ARG A 206 9.22 -32.41 11.42
CA ARG A 206 8.54 -33.72 11.36
C ARG A 206 9.22 -34.78 12.22
N VAL A 207 10.56 -34.84 12.23
CA VAL A 207 11.33 -35.78 13.05
C VAL A 207 11.14 -35.51 14.54
N LEU A 208 11.04 -34.25 14.94
CA LEU A 208 10.76 -33.87 16.33
C LEU A 208 9.29 -34.02 16.76
N GLY A 209 8.39 -34.44 15.86
CA GLY A 209 6.96 -34.55 16.16
C GLY A 209 6.26 -33.20 16.31
N LEU A 210 6.87 -32.10 15.87
CA LEU A 210 6.38 -30.72 16.03
C LEU A 210 5.59 -30.22 14.81
N LYS A 211 5.03 -31.10 13.99
CA LYS A 211 4.32 -30.71 12.76
C LYS A 211 2.99 -29.99 13.02
N ASP A 212 2.33 -30.32 14.13
CA ASP A 212 0.99 -29.82 14.51
C ASP A 212 1.06 -28.70 15.55
N THR A 213 2.27 -28.21 15.86
CA THR A 213 2.47 -27.10 16.78
C THR A 213 2.47 -25.77 16.04
N SER A 214 1.88 -24.76 16.66
CA SER A 214 1.90 -23.38 16.17
C SER A 214 2.84 -22.54 17.02
N TRP A 215 3.61 -21.67 16.38
CA TRP A 215 4.51 -20.74 17.05
C TRP A 215 4.10 -19.31 16.78
N TYR A 216 4.19 -18.46 17.81
CA TYR A 216 4.05 -17.04 17.60
C TYR A 216 5.24 -16.52 16.81
N ILE A 217 4.96 -15.96 15.64
CA ILE A 217 5.96 -15.32 14.79
C ILE A 217 5.60 -13.86 14.59
N ASN A 218 6.59 -13.00 14.70
CA ASN A 218 6.44 -11.61 14.31
C ASN A 218 6.25 -11.57 12.78
N THR A 219 5.18 -10.93 12.31
CA THR A 219 4.85 -10.82 10.87
C THR A 219 5.28 -9.49 10.26
N GLY A 220 5.94 -8.63 11.04
CA GLY A 220 6.22 -7.26 10.64
C GLY A 220 4.97 -6.38 10.63
N SER A 221 3.92 -6.78 11.35
CA SER A 221 2.73 -5.97 11.58
C SER A 221 2.88 -5.11 12.84
N ILE A 222 2.03 -4.10 12.96
CA ILE A 222 1.89 -3.27 14.16
C ILE A 222 0.48 -3.40 14.70
N LEU A 223 0.37 -3.35 16.03
CA LEU A 223 -0.89 -3.15 16.74
C LEU A 223 -0.89 -1.75 17.34
N THR A 224 -1.90 -0.97 17.06
CA THR A 224 -2.06 0.40 17.56
C THR A 224 -3.41 0.55 18.27
N VAL A 225 -3.39 1.16 19.45
CA VAL A 225 -4.58 1.54 20.22
C VAL A 225 -4.82 3.03 20.04
N LEU A 226 -6.01 3.37 19.55
CA LEU A 226 -6.46 4.75 19.36
C LEU A 226 -7.60 5.08 20.33
N GLN A 227 -7.68 6.34 20.74
CA GLN A 227 -8.82 6.91 21.46
C GLN A 227 -9.13 8.28 20.88
N LYS A 228 -10.34 8.80 21.13
CA LYS A 228 -10.67 10.18 20.72
C LYS A 228 -9.70 11.17 21.38
N ALA A 229 -9.29 12.17 20.61
CA ALA A 229 -8.35 13.19 21.03
C ALA A 229 -8.96 14.08 22.12
#